data_AF-A0A5C5YLX4-F1
#
_entry.id   AF-A0A5C5YLX4-F1
#
_cell.length_a   1.000
_cell.length_b   1.000
_cell.length_c   1.000
_cell.angle_alpha   90.00
_cell.angle_beta   90.00
_cell.angle_gamma   90.00
#
_symmetry.space_group_name_H-M   'P 1'
#
loop_
_entity.id
_entity.type
_entity.pdbx_description
1 polymer ?
#
loop_
_entity_poly.entity_id
_entity_poly.type
_entity_poly.pdbx_seq_one_letter_code
_entity_poly.pdbx_strand_id
1 'polypeptide(L)'
;MNHTSRLIVALLAALAAGSVAQAGPILAGSADYTFDNTFFTRLYPGTPFNPTASAVDVPVFAQGAFTQVWGEQVGDEIQDELTSILSSGFIAGMPPVPFDLYGGINEAPDLGAFTGSLTSIVNHPVTGELISAFRSVGGPFRQVLANGATLYTVDPYVFVASVDSLPFESGDIFIGTQDVDVRYQLGPTIDPINDPVVGSVLAGGVITITPEPIAAALAVTLVVCSGLSPSRRRRLA
;
A
#
# COMPACT_ATOMS: atom_id res chain seq x y z
N MET A 1 1.64 55.77 -33.38
CA MET A 1 1.62 54.40 -32.80
C MET A 1 2.78 54.31 -31.83
N ASN A 2 2.49 54.26 -30.53
CA ASN A 2 3.49 54.51 -29.47
C ASN A 2 4.45 53.33 -29.29
N HIS A 3 5.75 53.63 -29.35
CA HIS A 3 6.84 52.66 -29.17
C HIS A 3 6.84 51.97 -27.81
N THR A 4 6.20 52.57 -26.79
CA THR A 4 6.04 52.02 -25.44
C THR A 4 5.16 50.77 -25.40
N SER A 5 4.18 50.63 -26.30
CA SER A 5 3.30 49.46 -26.34
C SER A 5 4.00 48.21 -26.89
N ARG A 6 5.03 48.37 -27.73
CA ARG A 6 5.79 47.25 -28.29
C ARG A 6 6.80 46.65 -27.30
N LEU A 7 7.35 47.48 -26.43
CA LEU A 7 8.30 47.06 -25.39
C LEU A 7 7.60 46.25 -24.29
N ILE A 8 6.38 46.63 -23.91
CA ILE A 8 5.60 45.92 -22.88
C ILE A 8 5.16 44.53 -23.39
N VAL A 9 4.76 44.41 -24.66
CA VAL A 9 4.39 43.12 -25.28
C VAL A 9 5.60 42.20 -25.44
N ALA A 10 6.77 42.74 -25.79
CA ALA A 10 8.02 41.97 -25.86
C ALA A 10 8.50 41.51 -24.47
N LEU A 11 8.31 42.33 -23.43
CA LEU A 11 8.67 41.99 -22.05
C LEU A 11 7.73 40.89 -21.49
N LEU A 12 6.43 40.98 -21.76
CA LEU A 12 5.45 39.95 -21.37
C LEU A 12 5.65 38.64 -22.15
N ALA A 13 6.08 38.69 -23.43
CA ALA A 13 6.44 37.51 -24.20
C ALA A 13 7.74 36.86 -23.71
N ALA A 14 8.72 37.66 -23.25
CA ALA A 14 9.96 37.15 -22.66
C ALA A 14 9.74 36.54 -21.26
N LEU A 15 8.80 37.07 -20.48
CA LEU A 15 8.37 36.48 -19.20
C LEU A 15 7.51 35.21 -19.41
N ALA A 16 6.78 35.09 -20.53
CA ALA A 16 6.04 33.87 -20.87
C ALA A 16 6.94 32.76 -21.46
N ALA A 17 8.11 33.09 -21.99
CA ALA A 17 9.09 32.15 -22.54
C ALA A 17 10.12 31.66 -21.50
N GLY A 18 10.02 32.10 -20.24
CA GLY A 18 11.06 31.99 -19.23
C GLY A 18 10.61 31.37 -17.91
N SER A 19 9.89 30.27 -17.96
CA SER A 19 9.83 29.32 -16.84
C SER A 19 9.48 27.95 -17.39
N VAL A 20 10.48 27.27 -17.96
CA VAL A 20 10.45 25.81 -17.90
C VAL A 20 10.49 25.53 -16.40
N ALA A 21 9.34 25.25 -15.80
CA ALA A 21 9.29 24.76 -14.44
C ALA A 21 10.16 23.51 -14.45
N GLN A 22 11.36 23.62 -13.89
CA GLN A 22 12.21 22.46 -13.73
C GLN A 22 11.42 21.54 -12.82
N ALA A 23 10.99 20.40 -13.36
CA ALA A 23 10.31 19.35 -12.64
C ALA A 23 10.89 19.23 -11.22
N GLY A 24 10.06 19.51 -10.21
CA GLY A 24 10.46 19.37 -8.82
C GLY A 24 10.65 17.89 -8.48
N PRO A 25 11.49 17.56 -7.47
CA PRO A 25 11.53 16.21 -6.93
C PRO A 25 10.16 15.83 -6.36
N ILE A 26 9.87 14.52 -6.34
CA ILE A 26 8.71 14.01 -5.60
C ILE A 26 8.92 14.33 -4.11
N LEU A 27 7.93 14.99 -3.51
CA LEU A 27 7.96 15.36 -2.09
C LEU A 27 7.53 14.19 -1.21
N ALA A 28 7.97 14.22 0.05
CA ALA A 28 7.52 13.28 1.07
C ALA A 28 5.99 13.31 1.23
N GLY A 29 5.39 12.16 1.52
CA GLY A 29 3.95 12.03 1.62
C GLY A 29 3.51 10.72 2.26
N SER A 30 2.18 10.54 2.33
CA SER A 30 1.55 9.34 2.87
C SER A 30 0.21 9.09 2.20
N ALA A 31 -0.19 7.83 2.10
CA ALA A 31 -1.50 7.44 1.59
C ALA A 31 -1.98 6.15 2.26
N ASP A 32 -3.30 6.03 2.42
CA ASP A 32 -3.97 4.83 2.87
C ASP A 32 -4.54 4.08 1.67
N TYR A 33 -4.41 2.76 1.68
CA TYR A 33 -4.87 1.89 0.60
C TYR A 33 -5.70 0.74 1.14
N THR A 34 -6.68 0.30 0.35
CA THR A 34 -7.32 -1.01 0.50
C THR A 34 -6.73 -1.99 -0.49
N PHE A 35 -6.59 -3.24 -0.07
CA PHE A 35 -5.96 -4.26 -0.90
C PHE A 35 -6.62 -5.63 -0.73
N ASP A 36 -6.49 -6.43 -1.79
CA ASP A 36 -6.72 -7.86 -1.78
C ASP A 36 -5.38 -8.57 -1.98
N ASN A 37 -5.08 -9.57 -1.16
CA ASN A 37 -3.86 -10.36 -1.20
C ASN A 37 -4.20 -11.84 -1.35
N THR A 38 -3.53 -12.49 -2.29
CA THR A 38 -3.60 -13.94 -2.48
C THR A 38 -2.20 -14.52 -2.57
N PHE A 39 -1.91 -15.51 -1.74
CA PHE A 39 -0.63 -16.24 -1.77
C PHE A 39 -0.84 -17.69 -1.36
N PHE A 40 0.22 -18.50 -1.44
CA PHE A 40 0.21 -19.87 -0.95
C PHE A 40 1.11 -20.00 0.27
N THR A 41 0.64 -20.77 1.25
CA THR A 41 1.46 -21.22 2.36
C THR A 41 1.67 -22.72 2.23
N ARG A 42 2.93 -23.15 2.18
CA ARG A 42 3.31 -24.54 2.31
C ARG A 42 3.35 -24.91 3.78
N LEU A 43 2.56 -25.87 4.21
CA LEU A 43 2.60 -26.42 5.56
C LEU A 43 3.43 -27.71 5.57
N TYR A 44 4.45 -27.76 6.44
CA TYR A 44 5.37 -28.89 6.51
C TYR A 44 4.74 -30.10 7.21
N PRO A 45 5.10 -31.33 6.79
CA PRO A 45 4.53 -32.56 7.34
C PRO A 45 4.90 -32.75 8.82
N GLY A 46 4.01 -33.40 9.58
CA GLY A 46 4.20 -33.68 11.00
C GLY A 46 4.04 -32.46 11.92
N THR A 47 3.67 -31.30 11.39
CA THR A 47 3.36 -30.11 12.18
C THR A 47 1.91 -30.17 12.69
N PRO A 48 1.55 -29.40 13.73
CA PRO A 48 0.16 -29.31 14.19
C PRO A 48 -0.81 -28.84 13.11
N PHE A 49 -0.31 -28.15 12.08
CA PHE A 49 -1.10 -27.61 10.96
C PHE A 49 -1.15 -28.55 9.75
N ASN A 50 -0.26 -29.56 9.70
CA ASN A 50 -0.28 -30.61 8.67
C ASN A 50 0.20 -31.94 9.27
N PRO A 51 -0.72 -32.76 9.83
CA PRO A 51 -0.39 -34.05 10.44
C PRO A 51 -0.08 -35.15 9.41
N THR A 52 -0.09 -34.83 8.10
CA THR A 52 0.17 -35.80 7.04
C THR A 52 1.66 -36.03 6.84
N ALA A 53 2.00 -36.97 5.96
CA ALA A 53 3.38 -37.35 5.65
C ALA A 53 4.05 -36.48 4.56
N SER A 54 3.30 -35.60 3.90
CA SER A 54 3.79 -34.77 2.80
C SER A 54 3.46 -33.30 3.04
N ALA A 55 4.26 -32.39 2.51
CA ALA A 55 3.92 -30.97 2.53
C ALA A 55 2.63 -30.70 1.75
N VAL A 56 1.84 -29.72 2.20
CA VAL A 56 0.60 -29.30 1.55
C VAL A 56 0.66 -27.79 1.32
N ASP A 57 0.38 -27.38 0.10
CA ASP A 57 0.28 -25.96 -0.26
C ASP A 57 -1.19 -25.53 -0.15
N VAL A 58 -1.46 -24.60 0.75
CA VAL A 58 -2.80 -24.06 0.99
C VAL A 58 -2.88 -22.62 0.49
N PRO A 59 -3.91 -22.25 -0.30
CA PRO A 59 -4.09 -20.87 -0.67
C PRO A 59 -4.58 -20.05 0.52
N VAL A 60 -4.06 -18.83 0.63
CA VAL A 60 -4.37 -17.85 1.65
C VAL A 60 -4.92 -16.62 0.96
N PHE A 61 -6.08 -16.17 1.43
CA PHE A 61 -6.74 -14.97 0.95
C PHE A 61 -6.83 -13.99 2.11
N ALA A 62 -6.45 -12.73 1.89
CA ALA A 62 -6.58 -11.66 2.87
C ALA A 62 -7.04 -10.37 2.20
N GLN A 63 -7.90 -9.63 2.87
CA GLN A 63 -8.34 -8.29 2.46
C GLN A 63 -8.18 -7.34 3.63
N GLY A 64 -7.72 -6.13 3.36
CA GLY A 64 -7.55 -5.14 4.41
C GLY A 64 -7.07 -3.80 3.91
N ALA A 65 -6.44 -3.06 4.81
CA ALA A 65 -5.88 -1.76 4.53
C ALA A 65 -4.42 -1.66 4.99
N PHE A 66 -3.67 -0.78 4.34
CA PHE A 66 -2.35 -0.38 4.82
C PHE A 66 -2.10 1.11 4.62
N THR A 67 -1.26 1.67 5.48
CA THR A 67 -0.77 3.06 5.37
C THR A 67 0.67 3.05 4.88
N GLN A 68 0.90 3.70 3.74
CA GLN A 68 2.23 3.95 3.18
C GLN A 68 2.72 5.34 3.56
N VAL A 69 4.00 5.46 3.88
CA VAL A 69 4.71 6.73 4.06
C VAL A 69 5.98 6.70 3.22
N TRP A 70 6.17 7.71 2.37
CA TRP A 70 7.37 7.83 1.54
C TRP A 70 8.11 9.14 1.80
N GLY A 71 9.44 9.09 1.68
CA GLY A 71 10.33 10.23 1.83
C GLY A 71 10.39 11.14 0.59
N GLU A 72 11.13 12.23 0.71
CA GLU A 72 11.47 13.07 -0.45
C GLU A 72 12.42 12.31 -1.38
N GLN A 73 12.27 12.52 -2.69
CA GLN A 73 13.15 11.95 -3.69
C GLN A 73 14.57 12.53 -3.55
N VAL A 74 15.55 11.64 -3.38
CA VAL A 74 16.98 11.96 -3.34
C VAL A 74 17.66 11.25 -4.51
N GLY A 75 17.98 12.00 -5.56
CA GLY A 75 18.51 11.41 -6.80
C GLY A 75 17.43 10.62 -7.53
N ASP A 76 17.67 9.33 -7.74
CA ASP A 76 16.75 8.39 -8.38
C ASP A 76 16.04 7.46 -7.38
N GLU A 77 16.09 7.78 -6.09
CA GLU A 77 15.55 6.96 -5.00
C GLU A 77 14.58 7.72 -4.08
N ILE A 78 13.59 7.00 -3.56
CA ILE A 78 12.72 7.39 -2.44
C ILE A 78 12.72 6.24 -1.43
N GLN A 79 12.90 6.54 -0.14
CA GLN A 79 12.66 5.57 0.94
C GLN A 79 11.18 5.47 1.26
N ASP A 80 10.70 4.28 1.57
CA ASP A 80 9.28 3.98 1.76
C ASP A 80 9.06 3.03 2.95
N GLU A 81 7.91 3.16 3.62
CA GLU A 81 7.52 2.34 4.76
C GLU A 81 6.02 2.05 4.75
N LEU A 82 5.63 0.80 5.04
CA LEU A 82 4.24 0.46 5.36
C LEU A 82 4.10 0.40 6.89
N THR A 83 3.49 1.44 7.45
CA THR A 83 3.51 1.68 8.91
C THR A 83 2.46 0.87 9.65
N SER A 84 1.32 0.61 9.02
CA SER A 84 0.24 -0.25 9.51
C SER A 84 -0.27 -1.11 8.37
N ILE A 85 -0.39 -2.42 8.60
CA ILE A 85 -1.09 -3.37 7.74
C ILE A 85 -2.06 -4.11 8.66
N LEU A 86 -3.35 -3.95 8.39
CA LEU A 86 -4.42 -4.66 9.08
C LEU A 86 -5.31 -5.32 8.03
N SER A 87 -5.37 -6.64 8.05
CA SER A 87 -6.24 -7.40 7.15
C SER A 87 -6.89 -8.57 7.86
N SER A 88 -7.97 -9.04 7.27
CA SER A 88 -8.65 -10.28 7.68
C SER A 88 -8.68 -11.22 6.49
N GLY A 89 -8.65 -12.52 6.76
CA GLY A 89 -8.51 -13.50 5.70
C GLY A 89 -8.93 -14.90 6.11
N PHE A 90 -8.70 -15.84 5.21
CA PHE A 90 -8.86 -17.25 5.48
C PHE A 90 -7.80 -18.08 4.78
N ILE A 91 -7.34 -19.13 5.47
CA ILE A 91 -6.60 -20.23 4.87
C ILE A 91 -7.64 -21.16 4.28
N ALA A 92 -7.56 -21.41 2.97
CA ALA A 92 -8.50 -22.27 2.29
C ALA A 92 -8.40 -23.72 2.80
N GLY A 93 -9.55 -24.29 3.14
CA GLY A 93 -9.71 -25.63 3.69
C GLY A 93 -11.20 -25.97 3.81
N MET A 94 -11.53 -27.16 4.32
CA MET A 94 -12.91 -27.56 4.63
C MET A 94 -13.02 -27.97 6.11
N PRO A 95 -13.47 -27.07 7.02
CA PRO A 95 -13.89 -25.67 6.79
C PRO A 95 -12.69 -24.71 6.60
N PRO A 96 -12.89 -23.52 5.99
CA PRO A 96 -11.88 -22.46 5.95
C PRO A 96 -11.47 -22.02 7.35
N VAL A 97 -10.20 -21.66 7.54
CA VAL A 97 -9.67 -21.18 8.83
C VAL A 97 -9.48 -19.66 8.76
N PRO A 98 -10.35 -18.88 9.42
CA PRO A 98 -10.21 -17.43 9.43
C PRO A 98 -9.02 -16.98 10.29
N PHE A 99 -8.44 -15.84 9.92
CA PHE A 99 -7.36 -15.19 10.66
C PHE A 99 -7.42 -13.66 10.50
N ASP A 100 -6.79 -12.98 11.45
CA ASP A 100 -6.40 -11.58 11.34
C ASP A 100 -4.90 -11.49 11.05
N LEU A 101 -4.50 -10.64 10.11
CA LEU A 101 -3.11 -10.41 9.73
C LEU A 101 -2.68 -9.00 10.09
N TYR A 102 -1.54 -8.93 10.77
CA TYR A 102 -0.93 -7.71 11.27
C TYR A 102 0.49 -7.58 10.73
N GLY A 103 0.84 -6.38 10.28
CA GLY A 103 2.18 -6.03 9.84
C GLY A 103 2.46 -4.54 10.00
N GLY A 104 3.73 -4.16 9.91
CA GLY A 104 4.16 -2.78 10.14
C GLY A 104 4.32 -2.43 11.62
N ILE A 105 5.04 -1.35 11.88
CA ILE A 105 5.48 -0.96 13.23
C ILE A 105 4.31 -0.64 14.16
N ASN A 106 3.17 -0.20 13.63
CA ASN A 106 2.00 0.17 14.41
C ASN A 106 1.19 -1.05 14.89
N GLU A 107 1.13 -2.13 14.10
CA GLU A 107 0.29 -3.30 14.38
C GLU A 107 1.07 -4.49 14.93
N ALA A 108 2.36 -4.61 14.58
CA ALA A 108 3.26 -5.68 15.02
C ALA A 108 4.63 -5.10 15.42
N PRO A 109 4.71 -4.24 16.46
CA PRO A 109 5.94 -3.58 16.87
C PRO A 109 7.05 -4.54 17.30
N ASP A 110 6.67 -5.73 17.74
CA ASP A 110 7.56 -6.84 18.13
C ASP A 110 8.25 -7.52 16.94
N LEU A 111 7.72 -7.35 15.72
CA LEU A 111 8.30 -7.88 14.48
C LEU A 111 9.08 -6.83 13.69
N GLY A 112 8.71 -5.55 13.82
CA GLY A 112 9.38 -4.44 13.13
C GLY A 112 8.59 -3.91 11.93
N ALA A 113 9.19 -2.97 11.21
CA ALA A 113 8.53 -2.25 10.11
C ALA A 113 8.60 -3.01 8.77
N PHE A 114 7.66 -2.71 7.88
CA PHE A 114 7.79 -3.00 6.45
C PHE A 114 8.52 -1.83 5.80
N THR A 115 9.74 -2.06 5.34
CA THR A 115 10.57 -1.02 4.72
C THR A 115 10.80 -1.32 3.25
N GLY A 116 10.95 -0.28 2.45
CA GLY A 116 11.15 -0.39 1.02
C GLY A 116 11.78 0.86 0.41
N SER A 117 11.90 0.82 -0.91
CA SER A 117 12.30 1.97 -1.70
C SER A 117 11.63 1.96 -3.07
N LEU A 118 11.53 3.15 -3.66
CA LEU A 118 11.31 3.34 -5.08
C LEU A 118 12.63 3.76 -5.72
N THR A 119 13.04 3.11 -6.80
CA THR A 119 14.29 3.38 -7.52
C THR A 119 14.04 3.52 -9.01
N SER A 120 15.06 3.93 -9.77
CA SER A 120 14.95 4.13 -11.22
C SER A 120 13.85 5.12 -11.60
N ILE A 121 13.69 6.17 -10.80
CA ILE A 121 12.60 7.16 -10.93
C ILE A 121 12.78 7.96 -12.22
N VAL A 122 11.74 7.96 -13.05
CA VAL A 122 11.60 8.82 -14.22
C VAL A 122 10.44 9.78 -13.97
N ASN A 123 10.72 11.07 -14.03
CA ASN A 123 9.72 12.12 -13.85
C ASN A 123 9.42 12.82 -15.17
N HIS A 124 8.20 13.30 -15.32
CA HIS A 124 7.84 14.14 -16.44
C HIS A 124 8.59 15.48 -16.34
N PRO A 125 9.33 15.89 -17.39
CA PRO A 125 10.30 16.99 -17.30
C PRO A 125 9.69 18.37 -17.06
N VAL A 126 8.38 18.52 -17.25
CA VAL A 126 7.65 19.79 -17.10
C VAL A 126 6.78 19.81 -15.84
N THR A 127 6.15 18.68 -15.47
CA THR A 127 5.20 18.62 -14.35
C THR A 127 5.84 18.09 -13.07
N GLY A 128 6.94 17.33 -13.16
CA GLY A 128 7.55 16.65 -12.00
C GLY A 128 6.76 15.42 -11.53
N GLU A 129 5.69 15.06 -12.23
CA GLU A 129 4.92 13.85 -11.94
C GLU A 129 5.75 12.60 -12.23
N LEU A 130 5.54 11.56 -11.43
CA LEU A 130 6.11 10.25 -11.67
C LEU A 130 5.61 9.73 -13.04
N ILE A 131 6.53 9.23 -13.86
CA ILE A 131 6.22 8.46 -15.09
C ILE A 131 6.43 6.97 -14.84
N SER A 132 7.50 6.63 -14.12
CA SER A 132 7.82 5.24 -13.81
C SER A 132 8.85 5.15 -12.68
N ALA A 133 8.71 4.17 -11.81
CA ALA A 133 9.71 3.73 -10.85
C ALA A 133 9.58 2.22 -10.61
N PHE A 134 10.66 1.60 -10.14
CA PHE A 134 10.63 0.26 -9.59
C PHE A 134 10.52 0.34 -8.07
N ARG A 135 9.49 -0.30 -7.51
CA ARG A 135 9.28 -0.37 -6.07
C ARG A 135 9.63 -1.75 -5.54
N SER A 136 10.31 -1.78 -4.40
CA SER A 136 10.53 -2.97 -3.58
C SER A 136 10.20 -2.64 -2.13
N VAL A 137 9.33 -3.43 -1.49
CA VAL A 137 8.99 -3.28 -0.07
C VAL A 137 8.90 -4.65 0.58
N GLY A 138 9.32 -4.80 1.82
CA GLY A 138 9.15 -6.07 2.52
C GLY A 138 9.21 -5.92 4.02
N GLY A 139 8.67 -6.92 4.70
CA GLY A 139 8.66 -6.95 6.15
C GLY A 139 8.09 -8.25 6.70
N PRO A 140 8.28 -8.47 8.01
CA PRO A 140 7.68 -9.58 8.73
C PRO A 140 6.21 -9.30 9.06
N PHE A 141 5.41 -10.35 9.16
CA PHE A 141 4.00 -10.25 9.55
C PHE A 141 3.59 -11.39 10.48
N ARG A 142 2.46 -11.21 11.16
CA ARG A 142 1.79 -12.29 11.92
C ARG A 142 0.37 -12.50 11.48
N GLN A 143 -0.09 -13.73 11.60
CA GLN A 143 -1.46 -14.18 11.42
C GLN A 143 -1.95 -14.75 12.74
N VAL A 144 -3.01 -14.18 13.30
CA VAL A 144 -3.70 -14.70 14.47
C VAL A 144 -4.91 -15.47 13.98
N LEU A 145 -4.86 -16.79 14.11
CA LEU A 145 -5.95 -17.68 13.72
C LEU A 145 -7.13 -17.53 14.70
N ALA A 146 -8.35 -17.85 14.24
CA ALA A 146 -9.56 -17.72 15.07
C ALA A 146 -9.57 -18.55 16.36
N ASN A 147 -8.69 -19.55 16.49
CA ASN A 147 -8.50 -20.31 17.73
C ASN A 147 -7.47 -19.70 18.68
N GLY A 148 -6.90 -18.54 18.35
CA GLY A 148 -5.89 -17.81 19.11
C GLY A 148 -4.44 -18.22 18.82
N ALA A 149 -4.20 -19.19 17.93
CA ALA A 149 -2.85 -19.55 17.51
C ALA A 149 -2.23 -18.43 16.66
N THR A 150 -0.96 -18.10 16.89
CA THR A 150 -0.23 -17.10 16.10
C THR A 150 0.80 -17.78 15.21
N LEU A 151 0.72 -17.50 13.91
CA LEU A 151 1.75 -17.80 12.93
C LEU A 151 2.48 -16.51 12.57
N TYR A 152 3.79 -16.53 12.36
CA TYR A 152 4.54 -15.31 12.02
C TYR A 152 5.77 -15.59 11.16
N THR A 153 6.26 -14.55 10.49
CA THR A 153 7.54 -14.55 9.79
C THR A 153 8.54 -13.64 10.50
N VAL A 154 9.83 -13.92 10.33
CA VAL A 154 10.94 -13.09 10.85
C VAL A 154 11.70 -12.48 9.69
N ASP A 155 11.99 -13.30 8.68
CA ASP A 155 12.55 -12.81 7.43
C ASP A 155 11.49 -12.02 6.65
N PRO A 156 11.91 -10.94 5.96
CA PRO A 156 10.99 -10.07 5.26
C PRO A 156 10.40 -10.78 4.04
N TYR A 157 9.07 -10.75 3.90
CA TYR A 157 8.42 -11.12 2.64
C TYR A 157 8.42 -9.91 1.71
N VAL A 158 9.20 -9.98 0.64
CA VAL A 158 9.47 -8.86 -0.25
C VAL A 158 8.52 -8.87 -1.44
N PHE A 159 7.85 -7.74 -1.64
CA PHE A 159 6.99 -7.43 -2.76
C PHE A 159 7.65 -6.43 -3.70
N VAL A 160 7.51 -6.64 -5.00
CA VAL A 160 7.99 -5.72 -6.03
C VAL A 160 6.88 -5.30 -6.97
N ALA A 161 6.98 -4.09 -7.52
CA ALA A 161 6.08 -3.59 -8.56
C ALA A 161 6.78 -2.55 -9.44
N SER A 162 6.31 -2.42 -10.69
CA SER A 162 6.52 -1.22 -11.48
C SER A 162 5.36 -0.28 -11.17
N VAL A 163 5.66 0.97 -10.83
CA VAL A 163 4.65 1.98 -10.52
C VAL A 163 4.88 3.20 -11.39
N ASP A 164 3.82 3.85 -11.83
CA ASP A 164 3.85 5.04 -12.67
C ASP A 164 3.20 6.25 -11.99
N SER A 165 2.70 6.07 -10.78
CA SER A 165 1.98 7.08 -10.01
C SER A 165 2.24 6.95 -8.51
N LEU A 166 2.16 8.08 -7.80
CA LEU A 166 2.13 8.15 -6.33
C LEU A 166 1.09 9.21 -5.92
N PRO A 167 0.07 8.87 -5.09
CA PRO A 167 -0.28 7.54 -4.58
C PRO A 167 -0.56 6.51 -5.70
N PHE A 168 -0.46 5.21 -5.38
CA PHE A 168 -0.71 4.12 -6.33
C PHE A 168 -2.12 4.15 -6.89
N GLU A 169 -2.26 3.69 -8.13
CA GLU A 169 -3.54 3.59 -8.80
C GLU A 169 -4.26 2.27 -8.47
N SER A 170 -5.58 2.31 -8.59
CA SER A 170 -6.40 1.11 -8.46
C SER A 170 -6.02 0.09 -9.53
N GLY A 171 -5.79 -1.16 -9.11
CA GLY A 171 -5.37 -2.25 -9.98
C GLY A 171 -3.86 -2.47 -10.03
N ASP A 172 -3.06 -1.64 -9.36
CA ASP A 172 -1.63 -1.88 -9.22
C ASP A 172 -1.36 -3.23 -8.54
N ILE A 173 -0.38 -3.95 -9.09
CA ILE A 173 -0.07 -5.33 -8.72
C ILE A 173 1.33 -5.40 -8.12
N PHE A 174 1.43 -5.92 -6.90
CA PHE A 174 2.69 -6.21 -6.23
C PHE A 174 2.87 -7.72 -6.11
N ILE A 175 4.08 -8.20 -6.39
CA ILE A 175 4.38 -9.63 -6.46
C ILE A 175 5.44 -9.99 -5.42
N GLY A 176 5.13 -10.98 -4.58
CA GLY A 176 6.06 -11.59 -3.64
C GLY A 176 7.15 -12.36 -4.38
N THR A 177 8.42 -12.11 -4.05
CA THR A 177 9.55 -12.58 -4.88
C THR A 177 10.29 -13.80 -4.31
N GLN A 178 10.09 -14.11 -3.03
CA GLN A 178 10.87 -15.15 -2.33
C GLN A 178 10.04 -15.92 -1.33
N ASP A 179 10.43 -17.16 -1.08
CA ASP A 179 9.87 -17.97 -0.01
C ASP A 179 10.35 -17.44 1.36
N VAL A 180 9.48 -17.39 2.36
CA VAL A 180 9.85 -17.05 3.74
C VAL A 180 9.28 -18.06 4.72
N ASP A 181 10.03 -18.40 5.75
CA ASP A 181 9.60 -19.38 6.74
C ASP A 181 8.49 -18.82 7.64
N VAL A 182 7.52 -19.68 7.95
CA VAL A 182 6.42 -19.42 8.87
C VAL A 182 6.65 -20.20 10.15
N ARG A 183 6.63 -19.50 11.28
CA ARG A 183 6.82 -20.03 12.62
C ARG A 183 5.52 -20.05 13.39
N TYR A 184 5.39 -21.01 14.31
CA TYR A 184 4.26 -21.08 15.25
C TYR A 184 4.68 -20.64 16.64
N GLN A 185 4.03 -19.62 17.17
CA GLN A 185 4.30 -19.08 18.50
C GLN A 185 3.82 -20.06 19.59
N LEU A 186 4.74 -20.60 20.39
CA LEU A 186 4.41 -21.53 21.49
C LEU A 186 4.10 -20.83 22.82
N GLY A 187 4.66 -19.65 23.02
CA GLY A 187 4.60 -18.90 24.28
C GLY A 187 3.82 -17.59 24.17
N PRO A 188 3.80 -16.78 25.25
CA PRO A 188 3.13 -15.48 25.26
C PRO A 188 3.84 -14.43 24.39
N THR A 189 5.09 -14.67 24.00
CA THR A 189 5.92 -13.77 23.20
C THR A 189 6.53 -14.51 22.02
N ILE A 190 6.84 -13.78 20.95
CA ILE A 190 7.57 -14.27 19.79
C ILE A 190 8.99 -14.67 20.20
N ASP A 191 9.40 -15.90 19.88
CA ASP A 191 10.74 -16.42 20.14
C ASP A 191 11.26 -17.20 18.92
N PRO A 192 11.90 -16.53 17.95
CA PRO A 192 12.39 -17.16 16.72
C PRO A 192 13.40 -18.28 16.93
N ILE A 193 14.02 -18.35 18.11
CA ILE A 193 15.03 -19.39 18.41
C ILE A 193 14.33 -20.70 18.76
N ASN A 194 13.23 -20.64 19.52
CA ASN A 194 12.55 -21.81 20.06
C ASN A 194 11.22 -22.14 19.35
N ASP A 195 10.60 -21.18 18.69
CA ASP A 195 9.35 -21.38 17.96
C ASP A 195 9.60 -22.21 16.69
N PRO A 196 8.88 -23.33 16.50
CA PRO A 196 9.10 -24.22 15.37
C PRO A 196 8.67 -23.58 14.06
N VAL A 197 9.46 -23.83 13.02
CA VAL A 197 9.04 -23.58 11.63
C VAL A 197 7.98 -24.61 11.26
N VAL A 198 6.78 -24.14 10.92
CA VAL A 198 5.63 -24.98 10.55
C VAL A 198 5.32 -24.96 9.06
N GLY A 199 5.97 -24.08 8.31
CA GLY A 199 5.74 -23.94 6.89
C GLY A 199 6.55 -22.81 6.28
N SER A 200 6.14 -22.40 5.09
CA SER A 200 6.71 -21.27 4.35
C SER A 200 5.62 -20.57 3.55
N VAL A 201 5.65 -19.25 3.50
CA VAL A 201 4.91 -18.46 2.50
C VAL A 201 5.71 -18.49 1.22
N LEU A 202 5.08 -18.93 0.13
CA LEU A 202 5.74 -19.12 -1.15
C LEU A 202 5.85 -17.83 -1.95
N ALA A 203 6.86 -17.73 -2.80
CA ALA A 203 6.96 -16.70 -3.83
C ALA A 203 5.74 -16.74 -4.77
N GLY A 204 5.46 -15.59 -5.39
CA GLY A 204 4.33 -15.42 -6.31
C GLY A 204 3.02 -15.00 -5.63
N GLY A 205 3.04 -14.64 -4.35
CA GLY A 205 1.93 -13.94 -3.71
C GLY A 205 1.63 -12.63 -4.41
N VAL A 206 0.36 -12.26 -4.53
CA VAL A 206 -0.10 -11.10 -5.31
C VAL A 206 -0.93 -10.20 -4.42
N ILE A 207 -0.52 -8.93 -4.31
CA ILE A 207 -1.33 -7.86 -3.72
C ILE A 207 -1.88 -7.02 -4.87
N THR A 208 -3.19 -6.78 -4.87
CA THR A 208 -3.86 -5.87 -5.78
C THR A 208 -4.48 -4.73 -4.97
N ILE A 209 -4.22 -3.49 -5.40
CA ILE A 209 -4.88 -2.32 -4.81
C ILE A 209 -6.31 -2.26 -5.33
N THR A 210 -7.28 -2.41 -4.43
CA THR A 210 -8.70 -2.47 -4.78
C THR A 210 -9.32 -1.09 -4.57
N PRO A 211 -10.17 -0.60 -5.49
CA PRO A 211 -10.78 0.72 -5.32
C PRO A 211 -11.78 0.70 -4.16
N GLU A 212 -11.70 1.69 -3.26
CA GLU A 212 -12.86 2.06 -2.48
C GLU A 212 -13.97 2.47 -3.47
N PRO A 213 -15.16 1.86 -3.44
CA PRO A 213 -16.26 2.43 -4.19
C PRO A 213 -16.52 3.82 -3.61
N ILE A 214 -16.21 4.87 -4.39
CA ILE A 214 -16.67 6.24 -4.11
C ILE A 214 -18.19 6.25 -4.28
N ALA A 215 -18.90 5.65 -3.33
CA ALA A 215 -20.33 5.43 -3.35
C ALA A 215 -20.91 5.60 -1.94
N ALA A 216 -20.51 6.67 -1.24
CA ALA A 216 -21.22 7.14 -0.04
C ALA A 216 -21.01 8.64 0.29
N ALA A 217 -19.91 9.27 -0.16
CA ALA A 217 -19.65 10.67 0.20
C ALA A 217 -20.42 11.71 -0.65
N LEU A 218 -20.84 11.37 -1.87
CA LEU A 218 -21.55 12.31 -2.77
C LEU A 218 -23.07 12.40 -2.52
N ALA A 219 -23.65 11.52 -1.71
CA ALA A 219 -25.07 11.58 -1.35
C ALA A 219 -25.38 12.63 -0.28
N VAL A 220 -24.40 13.05 0.53
CA VAL A 220 -24.59 14.05 1.58
C VAL A 220 -24.50 15.48 1.05
N THR A 221 -23.72 15.72 -0.01
CA THR A 221 -23.52 17.07 -0.56
C THR A 221 -24.66 17.54 -1.49
N LEU A 222 -25.45 16.62 -2.05
CA LEU A 222 -26.56 16.96 -2.95
C LEU A 222 -27.89 17.31 -2.24
N VAL A 223 -28.06 16.92 -0.97
CA VAL A 223 -29.26 17.28 -0.18
C VAL A 223 -29.13 18.66 0.47
N VAL A 224 -27.92 19.16 0.73
CA VAL A 224 -27.71 20.47 1.38
C VAL A 224 -27.73 21.63 0.39
N CYS A 225 -27.46 21.42 -0.90
CA CYS A 225 -27.38 22.49 -1.90
C CYS A 225 -28.71 22.90 -2.56
N SER A 226 -29.85 22.27 -2.22
CA SER A 226 -31.17 22.65 -2.74
C SER A 226 -32.05 23.42 -1.74
N GLY A 227 -31.54 23.73 -0.55
CA GLY A 227 -32.30 24.33 0.56
C GLY A 227 -32.22 25.86 0.76
N LEU A 228 -31.52 26.62 -0.09
CA LEU A 228 -31.39 28.08 0.08
C LEU A 228 -31.87 28.83 -1.17
N SER A 229 -33.19 28.94 -1.32
CA SER A 229 -33.81 29.93 -2.20
C SER A 229 -34.22 31.16 -1.36
N PRO A 230 -33.60 32.34 -1.55
CA PRO A 230 -34.02 33.55 -0.84
C PRO A 230 -35.26 34.15 -1.51
N SER A 231 -36.42 33.99 -0.88
CA SER A 231 -37.63 34.72 -1.27
C SER A 231 -37.54 36.19 -0.83
N ARG A 232 -36.85 37.01 -1.64
CA ARG A 232 -37.07 38.46 -1.66
C ARG A 232 -38.48 38.73 -2.18
N ARG A 233 -39.43 39.06 -1.30
CA ARG A 233 -40.61 39.85 -1.69
C ARG A 233 -40.62 41.19 -0.96
N ARG A 234 -40.12 42.21 -1.68
CA ARG A 234 -40.57 43.60 -1.55
C ARG A 234 -42.10 43.63 -1.65
N ARG A 235 -42.75 44.40 -0.77
CA ARG A 235 -43.93 45.18 -1.16
C ARG A 235 -43.73 46.63 -0.75
N LEU A 236 -43.71 47.47 -1.77
CA LEU A 236 -44.07 48.88 -1.73
C LEU A 236 -45.59 48.95 -1.89
N ALA A 237 -46.26 49.64 -0.98
CA ALA A 237 -47.41 50.52 -1.17
C ALA A 237 -47.64 51.23 0.16
#